data_AF-A0A4Q5T8L2-F1
#
_entry.id   AF-A0A4Q5T8L2-F1
#
_cell.length_a   1.000
_cell.length_b   1.000
_cell.length_c   1.000
_cell.angle_alpha   90.00
_cell.angle_beta   90.00
_cell.angle_gamma   90.00
#
_symmetry.space_group_name_H-M   'P 1'
#
loop_
_entity.id
_entity.type
_entity.pdbx_description
1 polymer ?
#
loop_
_entity_poly.entity_id
_entity_poly.type
_entity_poly.pdbx_seq_one_letter_code
_entity_poly.pdbx_strand_id
1 'polypeptide(L)'
;MLKKAKSVKVEHNLTVCQPDIALLDQEANVFAVIEVVVTHKPDGKVLNYYKENNIILVQLNLASDEDILDLENKIARPDSVALCFKPCCKTCGQILQKKVMQIIDGPCWKCDTWIKVAIIPRSPSEPVLGPLTALTPRSFTKEEIAFAGSKGVFIKAGYSKPVNDKYIVNSCNECGASIADSYLLTHFIHPAANGRFKAETFEIGYDCDHCRWKNEK
;
A
#
# COMPACT_ATOMS: atom_id res chain seq x y z
N MET A 1 14.42 3.74 -4.37
CA MET A 1 15.71 3.96 -3.69
C MET A 1 16.30 5.32 -4.06
N LEU A 2 16.69 5.55 -5.32
CA LEU A 2 17.35 6.79 -5.77
C LEU A 2 16.53 8.07 -5.52
N LYS A 3 15.19 8.02 -5.65
CA LYS A 3 14.33 9.18 -5.32
C LYS A 3 14.33 9.57 -3.83
N LYS A 4 14.59 8.60 -2.94
CA LYS A 4 14.64 8.80 -1.47
C LYS A 4 16.05 9.24 -1.02
N ALA A 5 17.10 8.75 -1.68
CA ALA A 5 18.47 9.12 -1.38
C ALA A 5 18.73 10.61 -1.60
N LYS A 6 19.29 11.27 -0.58
CA LYS A 6 19.70 12.69 -0.63
C LYS A 6 21.19 12.87 -0.44
N SER A 7 21.82 11.99 0.32
CA SER A 7 23.27 11.93 0.41
C SER A 7 23.75 10.50 0.46
N VAL A 8 24.99 10.33 0.01
CA VAL A 8 25.72 9.06 0.03
C VAL A 8 26.92 9.27 0.94
N LYS A 9 27.17 8.32 1.84
CA LYS A 9 28.38 8.31 2.67
C LYS A 9 29.12 6.99 2.47
N VAL A 10 30.39 7.08 2.15
CA VAL A 10 31.29 5.91 2.06
C VAL A 10 31.81 5.61 3.45
N GLU A 11 31.90 4.33 3.81
CA GLU A 11 32.43 3.85 5.10
C GLU A 11 31.77 4.53 6.31
N HIS A 12 30.43 4.67 6.28
CA HIS A 12 29.71 5.42 7.30
C HIS A 12 29.59 4.61 8.60
N ASN A 13 30.16 5.11 9.70
CA ASN A 13 30.08 4.43 10.98
C ASN A 13 28.65 4.49 11.57
N LEU A 14 28.01 3.32 11.69
CA LEU A 14 26.67 3.10 12.28
C LEU A 14 26.76 2.54 13.71
N THR A 15 27.87 2.77 14.40
CA THR A 15 28.21 2.26 15.75
C THR A 15 28.45 0.75 15.80
N VAL A 16 27.53 -0.05 15.26
CA VAL A 16 27.59 -1.53 15.28
C VAL A 16 28.29 -2.08 14.03
N CYS A 17 28.33 -1.30 12.95
CA CYS A 17 28.96 -1.66 11.69
C CYS A 17 29.42 -0.42 10.92
N GLN A 18 30.21 -0.65 9.88
CA GLN A 18 30.67 0.37 8.95
C GLN A 18 30.48 -0.15 7.53
N PRO A 19 29.29 0.03 6.93
CA PRO A 19 29.03 -0.38 5.55
C PRO A 19 29.90 0.37 4.55
N ASP A 20 30.24 -0.29 3.44
CA ASP A 20 31.01 0.33 2.35
C ASP A 20 30.33 1.60 1.83
N ILE A 21 29.00 1.55 1.63
CA ILE A 21 28.22 2.70 1.18
C ILE A 21 26.89 2.75 1.96
N ALA A 22 26.62 3.89 2.58
CA ALA A 22 25.33 4.21 3.21
C ALA A 22 24.57 5.25 2.39
N LEU A 23 23.26 5.01 2.19
CA LEU A 23 22.32 5.92 1.56
C LEU A 23 21.42 6.55 2.63
N LEU A 24 21.43 7.89 2.66
CA LEU A 24 20.70 8.69 3.65
C LEU A 24 19.54 9.44 3.00
N ASP A 25 18.46 9.64 3.73
CA ASP A 25 17.30 10.44 3.29
C ASP A 25 17.41 11.92 3.68
N GLN A 26 16.32 12.68 3.53
CA GLN A 26 16.28 14.13 3.83
C GLN A 26 16.54 14.46 5.29
N GLU A 27 16.27 13.53 6.20
CA GLU A 27 16.43 13.70 7.64
C GLU A 27 17.81 13.19 8.11
N ALA A 28 18.71 12.88 7.16
CA ALA A 28 19.99 12.24 7.40
C ALA A 28 19.89 10.85 8.07
N ASN A 29 18.74 10.18 7.95
CA ASN A 29 18.58 8.82 8.41
C ASN A 29 19.08 7.83 7.36
N VAL A 30 19.83 6.82 7.77
CA VAL A 30 20.25 5.71 6.89
C VAL A 30 19.05 4.83 6.61
N PHE A 31 18.70 4.66 5.33
CA PHE A 31 17.58 3.81 4.93
C PHE A 31 18.02 2.62 4.05
N ALA A 32 19.24 2.66 3.52
CA ALA A 32 19.82 1.57 2.75
C ALA A 32 21.35 1.60 2.85
N VAL A 33 21.97 0.43 2.73
CA VAL A 33 23.41 0.22 2.68
C VAL A 33 23.76 -0.70 1.51
N ILE A 34 24.95 -0.53 0.96
CA ILE A 34 25.55 -1.40 -0.04
C ILE A 34 26.81 -1.99 0.58
N GLU A 35 26.92 -3.32 0.55
CA GLU A 35 28.07 -4.09 1.03
C GLU A 35 28.68 -4.87 -0.13
N VAL A 36 29.96 -4.65 -0.38
CA VAL A 36 30.78 -5.34 -1.37
C VAL A 36 31.47 -6.51 -0.69
N VAL A 37 30.90 -7.69 -0.87
CA VAL A 37 31.37 -8.92 -0.25
C VAL A 37 32.37 -9.58 -1.17
N VAL A 38 33.65 -9.56 -0.81
CA VAL A 38 34.68 -10.33 -1.51
C VAL A 38 34.84 -11.71 -0.84
N THR A 39 35.24 -11.70 0.43
CA THR A 39 35.50 -12.94 1.19
C THR A 39 34.71 -13.03 2.49
N HIS A 40 34.35 -11.88 3.09
CA HIS A 40 33.71 -11.82 4.40
C HIS A 40 32.31 -11.23 4.28
N LYS A 41 31.30 -12.03 4.61
CA LYS A 41 29.90 -11.58 4.66
C LYS A 41 29.64 -10.80 5.96
N PRO A 42 28.68 -9.86 5.97
CA PRO A 42 28.23 -9.21 7.20
C PRO A 42 27.86 -10.24 8.25
N ASP A 43 28.29 -10.02 9.49
CA ASP A 43 27.99 -10.94 10.58
C ASP A 43 26.51 -10.88 10.99
N GLY A 44 26.08 -11.85 11.81
CA GLY A 44 24.68 -11.92 12.26
C GLY A 44 24.23 -10.71 13.09
N LYS A 45 25.13 -10.02 13.81
CA LYS A 45 24.81 -8.83 14.59
C LYS A 45 24.52 -7.64 13.68
N VAL A 46 25.33 -7.47 12.64
CA VAL A 46 25.14 -6.45 11.59
C VAL A 46 23.83 -6.68 10.85
N LEU A 47 23.55 -7.93 10.45
CA LEU A 47 22.27 -8.27 9.80
C LEU A 47 21.06 -7.96 10.68
N ASN A 48 21.13 -8.26 11.98
CA ASN A 48 20.07 -7.93 12.93
C ASN A 48 19.91 -6.41 13.10
N TYR A 49 21.02 -5.67 13.19
CA TYR A 49 21.00 -4.21 13.27
C TYR A 49 20.28 -3.59 12.07
N TYR A 50 20.58 -4.03 10.85
CA TYR A 50 19.87 -3.52 9.66
C TYR A 50 18.38 -3.85 9.68
N LYS A 51 18.03 -5.06 10.13
CA LYS A 51 16.64 -5.49 10.24
C LYS A 51 15.85 -4.66 11.26
N GLU A 52 16.42 -4.43 12.44
CA GLU A 52 15.77 -3.68 13.54
C GLU A 52 15.62 -2.19 13.20
N ASN A 53 16.57 -1.63 12.46
CA ASN A 53 16.55 -0.21 12.09
C ASN A 53 15.88 0.08 10.74
N ASN A 54 15.25 -0.93 10.13
CA ASN A 54 14.62 -0.83 8.82
C ASN A 54 15.57 -0.32 7.71
N ILE A 55 16.81 -0.82 7.70
CA ILE A 55 17.84 -0.49 6.71
C ILE A 55 17.90 -1.58 5.63
N ILE A 56 17.76 -1.17 4.36
CA ILE A 56 17.82 -2.10 3.22
C ILE A 56 19.27 -2.51 3.01
N LEU A 57 19.56 -3.79 2.88
CA LEU A 57 20.91 -4.29 2.58
C LEU A 57 20.98 -4.73 1.12
N VAL A 58 21.80 -4.05 0.32
CA VAL A 58 22.18 -4.47 -1.03
C VAL A 58 23.57 -5.10 -0.94
N GLN A 59 23.71 -6.34 -1.38
CA GLN A 59 25.01 -7.03 -1.40
C GLN A 59 25.47 -7.25 -2.82
N LEU A 60 26.73 -6.93 -3.07
CA LEU A 60 27.45 -7.18 -4.31
C LEU A 60 28.55 -8.18 -3.99
N ASN A 61 28.45 -9.40 -4.49
CA ASN A 61 29.49 -10.41 -4.28
C ASN A 61 30.53 -10.29 -5.41
N LEU A 62 31.79 -10.08 -5.06
CA LEU A 62 32.91 -10.12 -5.99
C LEU A 62 33.70 -11.42 -5.75
N ALA A 63 33.70 -12.30 -6.74
CA ALA A 63 34.40 -13.57 -6.74
C ALA A 63 35.81 -13.48 -7.36
N SER A 64 36.04 -12.51 -8.26
CA SER A 64 37.34 -12.27 -8.89
C SER A 64 37.53 -10.80 -9.29
N ASP A 65 38.77 -10.42 -9.62
CA ASP A 65 39.09 -9.06 -10.11
C ASP A 65 38.36 -8.73 -11.42
N GLU A 66 37.98 -9.74 -12.21
CA GLU A 66 37.20 -9.56 -13.45
C GLU A 66 35.80 -9.00 -13.15
N ASP A 67 35.24 -9.28 -11.97
CA ASP A 67 33.94 -8.73 -11.56
C ASP A 67 33.98 -7.21 -11.40
N ILE A 68 35.17 -6.62 -11.18
CA ILE A 68 35.35 -5.17 -11.12
C ILE A 68 35.12 -4.55 -12.51
N LEU A 69 35.48 -5.28 -13.56
CA LEU A 69 35.28 -4.84 -14.95
C LEU A 69 33.81 -4.88 -15.36
N ASP A 70 32.98 -5.67 -14.67
CA ASP A 70 31.54 -5.81 -14.92
C ASP A 70 30.67 -5.13 -13.83
N LEU A 71 31.26 -4.18 -13.09
CA LEU A 71 30.62 -3.58 -11.92
C LEU A 71 29.28 -2.90 -12.24
N GLU A 72 29.14 -2.27 -13.42
CA GLU A 72 27.89 -1.65 -13.83
C GLU A 72 26.73 -2.65 -13.92
N ASN A 73 26.98 -3.84 -14.49
CA ASN A 73 25.97 -4.89 -14.59
C ASN A 73 25.67 -5.51 -13.23
N LYS A 74 26.69 -5.68 -12.37
CA LYS A 74 26.49 -6.16 -10.99
C LYS A 74 25.68 -5.17 -10.14
N ILE A 75 25.92 -3.86 -10.30
CA ILE A 75 25.10 -2.83 -9.64
C ILE A 75 23.66 -2.86 -10.16
N ALA A 76 23.46 -3.06 -11.46
CA ALA A 76 22.12 -3.18 -12.06
C ALA A 76 21.38 -4.45 -11.59
N ARG A 77 22.12 -5.50 -11.24
CA ARG A 77 21.61 -6.82 -10.85
C ARG A 77 22.36 -7.36 -9.62
N PRO A 78 22.15 -6.77 -8.44
CA PRO A 78 22.87 -7.17 -7.23
C PRO A 78 22.56 -8.61 -6.85
N ASP A 79 23.55 -9.32 -6.29
CA ASP A 79 23.43 -10.72 -5.87
C ASP A 79 22.35 -10.94 -4.81
N SER A 80 22.19 -9.97 -3.91
CA SER A 80 21.17 -10.01 -2.87
C SER A 80 20.68 -8.60 -2.56
N VAL A 81 19.37 -8.48 -2.42
CA VAL A 81 18.73 -7.33 -1.76
C VAL A 81 17.97 -7.89 -0.57
N ALA A 82 18.65 -7.95 0.57
CA ALA A 82 18.05 -8.33 1.83
C ALA A 82 17.30 -7.12 2.41
N LEU A 83 16.13 -7.38 3.00
CA LEU A 83 15.34 -6.36 3.70
C LEU A 83 14.73 -5.29 2.77
N CYS A 84 14.11 -5.69 1.66
CA CYS A 84 13.17 -4.80 0.96
C CYS A 84 11.92 -4.61 1.84
N PHE A 85 11.80 -3.47 2.53
CA PHE A 85 10.64 -3.18 3.42
C PHE A 85 9.34 -2.88 2.69
N LYS A 86 9.21 -3.26 1.41
CA LYS A 86 7.87 -3.38 0.86
C LYS A 86 7.25 -4.64 1.47
N PRO A 87 6.18 -4.51 2.29
CA PRO A 87 5.65 -5.66 2.97
C PRO A 87 5.22 -6.69 1.92
N CYS A 88 5.63 -7.95 2.08
CA CYS A 88 5.28 -9.04 1.16
C CYS A 88 4.13 -9.87 1.74
N CYS A 89 3.30 -10.43 0.86
CA CYS A 89 2.24 -11.33 1.22
C CYS A 89 2.83 -12.61 1.81
N LYS A 90 2.45 -12.94 3.05
CA LYS A 90 2.91 -14.18 3.72
C LYS A 90 2.44 -15.46 3.01
N THR A 91 1.40 -15.38 2.19
CA THR A 91 0.80 -16.53 1.49
C THR A 91 1.45 -16.79 0.13
N CYS A 92 1.74 -15.76 -0.66
CA CYS A 92 2.24 -15.93 -2.03
C CYS A 92 3.59 -15.26 -2.33
N GLY A 93 4.20 -14.57 -1.35
CA GLY A 93 5.50 -13.90 -1.50
C GLY A 93 5.49 -12.63 -2.34
N GLN A 94 4.36 -12.28 -2.98
CA GLN A 94 4.23 -11.06 -3.79
C GLN A 94 4.26 -9.79 -2.94
N ILE A 95 4.71 -8.69 -3.51
CA ILE A 95 4.74 -7.38 -2.87
C ILE A 95 3.31 -6.91 -2.60
N LEU A 96 3.02 -6.50 -1.35
CA LEU A 96 1.75 -5.91 -0.97
C LEU A 96 1.65 -4.49 -1.53
N GLN A 97 0.47 -4.17 -2.05
CA GLN A 97 0.11 -2.82 -2.46
C GLN A 97 -0.43 -2.03 -1.28
N LYS A 98 -0.24 -0.71 -1.30
CA LYS A 98 -0.88 0.18 -0.34
C LYS A 98 -2.39 0.10 -0.52
N LYS A 99 -3.10 -0.13 0.58
CA LYS A 99 -4.55 -0.12 0.61
C LYS A 99 -5.02 1.25 1.03
N VAL A 100 -5.83 1.88 0.19
CA VAL A 100 -6.40 3.20 0.46
C VAL A 100 -7.92 3.12 0.51
N MET A 101 -8.52 3.80 1.48
CA MET A 101 -9.96 4.01 1.54
C MET A 101 -10.28 5.44 1.14
N GLN A 102 -11.28 5.62 0.29
CA GLN A 102 -11.83 6.93 -0.03
C GLN A 102 -13.15 7.14 0.67
N ILE A 103 -13.30 8.31 1.29
CA ILE A 103 -14.53 8.80 1.89
C ILE A 103 -15.05 9.92 1.01
N ILE A 104 -16.23 9.72 0.43
CA ILE A 104 -16.85 10.64 -0.51
C ILE A 104 -18.07 11.27 0.16
N ASP A 105 -18.11 12.59 0.17
CA ASP A 105 -19.28 13.36 0.63
C ASP A 105 -20.24 13.59 -0.54
N GLY A 106 -21.54 13.36 -0.36
CA GLY A 106 -22.51 13.64 -1.41
C GLY A 106 -23.96 13.52 -0.95
N PRO A 107 -24.93 13.99 -1.75
CA PRO A 107 -26.34 13.92 -1.42
C PRO A 107 -26.86 12.48 -1.52
N CYS A 108 -27.70 12.08 -0.58
CA CYS A 108 -28.43 10.82 -0.66
C CYS A 108 -29.37 10.84 -1.86
N TRP A 109 -29.33 9.80 -2.71
CA TRP A 109 -30.18 9.68 -3.91
C TRP A 109 -31.69 9.74 -3.63
N LYS A 110 -32.11 9.47 -2.38
CA LYS A 110 -33.53 9.39 -1.99
C LYS A 110 -34.05 10.63 -1.27
N CYS A 111 -33.26 11.24 -0.39
CA CYS A 111 -33.71 12.34 0.48
C CYS A 111 -32.83 13.59 0.40
N ASP A 112 -31.83 13.59 -0.48
CA ASP A 112 -30.89 14.69 -0.74
C ASP A 112 -30.05 15.17 0.45
N THR A 113 -30.21 14.59 1.65
CA THR A 113 -29.32 14.84 2.78
C THR A 113 -27.89 14.47 2.42
N TRP A 114 -26.95 15.37 2.71
CA TRP A 114 -25.52 15.09 2.61
C TRP A 114 -25.08 13.99 3.56
N ILE A 115 -24.41 12.98 3.00
CA ILE A 115 -23.91 11.82 3.70
C ILE A 115 -22.49 11.48 3.22
N LYS A 116 -21.83 10.60 3.98
CA LYS A 116 -20.52 10.06 3.62
C LYS A 116 -20.64 8.61 3.19
N VAL A 117 -19.92 8.23 2.13
CA VAL A 117 -19.81 6.84 1.67
C VAL A 117 -18.34 6.41 1.62
N ALA A 118 -18.07 5.13 1.89
CA ALA A 118 -16.74 4.56 1.82
C ALA A 118 -16.58 3.60 0.63
N ILE A 119 -15.43 3.69 -0.04
CA ILE A 119 -14.96 2.74 -1.07
C ILE A 119 -13.47 2.45 -0.89
N ILE A 120 -13.01 1.32 -1.42
CA ILE A 120 -11.58 0.99 -1.52
C ILE A 120 -11.26 0.76 -3.00
N PRO A 121 -10.52 1.68 -3.66
CA PRO A 121 -10.09 1.49 -5.05
C PRO A 121 -9.18 0.26 -5.19
N ARG A 122 -9.33 -0.52 -6.27
CA ARG A 122 -8.44 -1.67 -6.55
C ARG A 122 -7.02 -1.28 -6.96
N SER A 123 -6.79 -0.04 -7.40
CA SER A 123 -5.44 0.47 -7.68
C SER A 123 -5.25 1.82 -7.00
N PRO A 124 -4.19 1.99 -6.19
CA PRO A 124 -3.90 3.27 -5.54
C PRO A 124 -3.35 4.33 -6.51
N SER A 125 -2.91 3.95 -7.72
CA SER A 125 -2.25 4.85 -8.68
C SER A 125 -3.10 5.26 -9.87
N GLU A 126 -4.34 4.75 -10.00
CA GLU A 126 -5.23 5.16 -11.09
C GLU A 126 -6.43 5.94 -10.55
N PRO A 127 -6.66 7.18 -11.05
CA PRO A 127 -7.90 7.88 -10.79
C PRO A 127 -9.03 7.13 -11.48
N VAL A 128 -9.76 6.29 -10.73
CA VAL A 128 -11.03 5.63 -11.05
C VAL A 128 -11.30 5.49 -12.56
N LEU A 129 -10.40 4.82 -13.29
CA LEU A 129 -10.64 4.45 -14.69
C LEU A 129 -11.45 3.17 -14.68
N GLY A 130 -12.71 3.28 -14.29
CA GLY A 130 -13.61 2.14 -14.27
C GLY A 130 -14.59 2.12 -13.09
N PRO A 131 -15.88 2.39 -13.31
CA PRO A 131 -16.99 2.09 -12.41
C PRO A 131 -17.02 0.71 -11.70
N LEU A 132 -16.26 -0.27 -12.16
CA LEU A 132 -16.43 -1.69 -11.82
C LEU A 132 -15.37 -2.27 -10.89
N THR A 133 -14.37 -1.48 -10.47
CA THR A 133 -13.20 -2.05 -9.79
C THR A 133 -13.07 -1.67 -8.32
N ALA A 134 -13.84 -0.72 -7.79
CA ALA A 134 -13.80 -0.40 -6.37
C ALA A 134 -14.45 -1.51 -5.53
N LEU A 135 -13.84 -1.84 -4.40
CA LEU A 135 -14.49 -2.64 -3.37
C LEU A 135 -15.49 -1.77 -2.61
N THR A 136 -16.69 -2.31 -2.45
CA THR A 136 -17.76 -1.70 -1.67
C THR A 136 -17.84 -2.37 -0.29
N PRO A 137 -18.64 -1.86 0.65
CA PRO A 137 -18.70 -2.41 2.01
C PRO A 137 -18.94 -3.92 2.06
N ARG A 138 -19.56 -4.52 1.05
CA ARG A 138 -19.73 -5.98 0.94
C ARG A 138 -18.41 -6.75 1.07
N SER A 139 -17.29 -6.18 0.63
CA SER A 139 -15.97 -6.82 0.66
C SER A 139 -15.08 -6.29 1.79
N PHE A 140 -15.60 -5.43 2.67
CA PHE A 140 -14.81 -4.84 3.74
C PHE A 140 -14.60 -5.83 4.88
N THR A 141 -13.41 -5.78 5.48
CA THR A 141 -13.18 -6.44 6.77
C THR A 141 -13.89 -5.68 7.90
N LYS A 142 -13.96 -6.29 9.09
CA LYS A 142 -14.55 -5.63 10.27
C LYS A 142 -13.80 -4.36 10.66
N GLU A 143 -12.48 -4.38 10.51
CA GLU A 143 -11.59 -3.25 10.80
C GLU A 143 -11.84 -2.11 9.82
N GLU A 144 -12.08 -2.42 8.55
CA GLU A 144 -12.40 -1.44 7.51
C GLU A 144 -13.77 -0.79 7.72
N ILE A 145 -14.77 -1.58 8.13
CA ILE A 145 -16.09 -1.04 8.52
C ILE A 145 -15.96 -0.12 9.73
N ALA A 146 -15.20 -0.52 10.75
CA ALA A 146 -14.96 0.28 11.94
C ALA A 146 -14.22 1.59 11.60
N PHE A 147 -13.21 1.52 10.73
CA PHE A 147 -12.49 2.69 10.25
C PHE A 147 -13.41 3.64 9.48
N ALA A 148 -14.20 3.15 8.53
CA ALA A 148 -15.18 3.94 7.80
C ALA A 148 -16.18 4.63 8.75
N GLY A 149 -16.68 3.89 9.76
CA GLY A 149 -17.54 4.42 10.82
C GLY A 149 -16.88 5.56 11.60
N SER A 150 -15.59 5.43 11.93
CA SER A 150 -14.84 6.49 12.60
C SER A 150 -14.72 7.79 11.77
N LYS A 151 -14.92 7.70 10.45
CA LYS A 151 -14.97 8.85 9.53
C LYS A 151 -16.38 9.37 9.29
N GLY A 152 -17.39 8.84 9.99
CA GLY A 152 -18.78 9.25 9.89
C GLY A 152 -19.55 8.58 8.74
N VAL A 153 -19.01 7.52 8.14
CA VAL A 153 -19.74 6.70 7.16
C VAL A 153 -20.69 5.77 7.90
N PHE A 154 -21.93 5.68 7.42
CA PHE A 154 -22.93 4.82 8.01
C PHE A 154 -23.09 3.55 7.19
N ILE A 155 -22.65 2.41 7.73
CA ILE A 155 -22.73 1.09 7.09
C ILE A 155 -23.72 0.22 7.87
N LYS A 156 -24.71 -0.33 7.18
CA LYS A 156 -25.72 -1.22 7.76
C LYS A 156 -25.96 -2.42 6.86
N ALA A 157 -26.61 -3.45 7.41
CA ALA A 157 -27.16 -4.53 6.60
C ALA A 157 -28.26 -3.99 5.68
N GLY A 158 -28.01 -4.04 4.38
CA GLY A 158 -29.02 -3.90 3.34
C GLY A 158 -29.59 -5.26 2.93
N TYR A 159 -30.68 -5.23 2.17
CA TYR A 159 -31.30 -6.42 1.61
C TYR A 159 -31.53 -6.23 0.11
N SER A 160 -31.04 -7.16 -0.70
CA SER A 160 -31.32 -7.20 -2.15
C SER A 160 -32.46 -8.18 -2.40
N LYS A 161 -33.61 -7.67 -2.85
CA LYS A 161 -34.73 -8.52 -3.30
C LYS A 161 -34.35 -9.45 -4.47
N PRO A 162 -33.66 -8.98 -5.53
CA PRO A 162 -33.29 -9.85 -6.66
C PRO A 162 -32.35 -11.01 -6.29
N VAL A 163 -31.49 -10.81 -5.28
CA VAL A 163 -30.47 -11.80 -4.87
C VAL A 163 -30.90 -12.58 -3.61
N ASN A 164 -32.02 -12.18 -3.00
CA ASN A 164 -32.52 -12.68 -1.72
C ASN A 164 -31.43 -12.78 -0.63
N ASP A 165 -30.56 -11.78 -0.55
CA ASP A 165 -29.40 -11.81 0.33
C ASP A 165 -29.24 -10.52 1.14
N LYS A 166 -28.70 -10.66 2.35
CA LYS A 166 -28.38 -9.58 3.28
C LYS A 166 -26.89 -9.30 3.18
N TYR A 167 -26.53 -8.08 2.82
CA TYR A 167 -25.14 -7.66 2.71
C TYR A 167 -24.98 -6.27 3.32
N ILE A 168 -23.79 -5.98 3.83
CA ILE A 168 -23.48 -4.66 4.35
C ILE A 168 -23.30 -3.65 3.22
N VAL A 169 -23.82 -2.44 3.42
CA VAL A 169 -23.87 -1.41 2.39
C VAL A 169 -23.78 -0.01 3.02
N ASN A 170 -23.19 0.93 2.28
CA ASN A 170 -23.27 2.34 2.60
C ASN A 170 -24.75 2.73 2.70
N SER A 171 -25.12 3.48 3.73
CA SER A 171 -26.52 3.78 4.04
C SER A 171 -26.68 5.24 4.43
N CYS A 172 -27.82 5.83 4.09
CA CYS A 172 -28.18 7.15 4.62
C CYS A 172 -28.53 7.02 6.10
N ASN A 173 -27.92 7.85 6.95
CA ASN A 173 -28.22 7.91 8.39
C ASN A 173 -29.59 8.55 8.67
N GLU A 174 -30.09 9.40 7.77
CA GLU A 174 -31.39 10.08 7.91
C GLU A 174 -32.56 9.21 7.43
N CYS A 175 -32.60 8.85 6.14
CA CYS A 175 -33.74 8.14 5.56
C CYS A 175 -33.58 6.61 5.52
N GLY A 176 -32.42 6.08 5.95
CA GLY A 176 -32.13 4.65 5.96
C GLY A 176 -31.94 4.01 4.58
N ALA A 177 -31.90 4.79 3.49
CA ALA A 177 -31.73 4.24 2.14
C ALA A 177 -30.37 3.55 1.98
N SER A 178 -30.39 2.34 1.44
CA SER A 178 -29.19 1.63 1.00
C SER A 178 -28.63 2.24 -0.29
N ILE A 179 -27.31 2.35 -0.33
CA ILE A 179 -26.54 2.87 -1.47
C ILE A 179 -25.80 1.69 -2.07
N ALA A 180 -26.55 0.86 -2.79
CA ALA A 180 -26.02 -0.30 -3.50
C ALA A 180 -25.03 0.15 -4.60
N ASP A 181 -24.25 -0.79 -5.12
CA ASP A 181 -23.13 -0.52 -6.02
C ASP A 181 -23.49 0.37 -7.23
N SER A 182 -24.68 0.19 -7.82
CA SER A 182 -25.16 1.04 -8.93
C SER A 182 -25.35 2.50 -8.51
N TYR A 183 -25.97 2.75 -7.35
CA TYR A 183 -26.18 4.10 -6.83
C TYR A 183 -24.89 4.71 -6.32
N LEU A 184 -24.04 3.92 -5.67
CA LEU A 184 -22.73 4.33 -5.22
C LEU A 184 -21.92 4.85 -6.41
N LEU A 185 -21.99 4.12 -7.53
CA LEU A 185 -21.29 4.48 -8.73
C LEU A 185 -21.77 5.80 -9.35
N THR A 186 -23.07 5.89 -9.63
CA THR A 186 -23.63 7.02 -10.38
C THR A 186 -23.78 8.29 -9.53
N HIS A 187 -24.07 8.15 -8.24
CA HIS A 187 -24.35 9.29 -7.36
C HIS A 187 -23.18 9.69 -6.44
N PHE A 188 -22.08 8.93 -6.39
CA PHE A 188 -20.93 9.31 -5.56
C PHE A 188 -19.61 9.23 -6.33
N ILE A 189 -19.28 8.05 -6.85
CA ILE A 189 -17.97 7.80 -7.46
C ILE A 189 -17.77 8.68 -8.71
N HIS A 190 -18.69 8.65 -9.68
CA HIS A 190 -18.55 9.44 -10.91
C HIS A 190 -18.54 10.95 -10.65
N PRO A 191 -19.46 11.51 -9.84
CA PRO A 191 -19.41 12.93 -9.49
C PRO A 191 -18.11 13.33 -8.77
N ALA A 192 -17.61 12.52 -7.84
CA ALA A 192 -16.35 12.79 -7.14
C ALA A 192 -15.14 12.76 -8.09
N ALA A 193 -15.09 11.79 -9.01
CA ALA A 193 -14.03 11.72 -10.03
C ALA A 193 -14.02 12.96 -10.95
N ASN A 194 -15.17 13.59 -11.16
CA ASN A 194 -15.30 14.84 -11.91
C ASN A 194 -15.13 16.11 -11.04
N GLY A 195 -14.66 15.96 -9.81
CA GLY A 195 -14.42 17.07 -8.88
C GLY A 195 -15.69 17.75 -8.33
N ARG A 196 -16.88 17.20 -8.58
CA ARG A 196 -18.14 17.76 -8.06
C ARG A 196 -18.32 17.53 -6.57
N PHE A 197 -17.78 16.42 -6.08
CA PHE A 197 -17.87 16.01 -4.68
C PHE A 197 -16.49 15.87 -4.07
N LYS A 198 -16.41 16.23 -2.79
CA LYS A 198 -15.19 16.08 -2.00
C LYS A 198 -14.94 14.60 -1.75
N ALA A 199 -13.72 14.15 -2.05
CA ALA A 199 -13.25 12.81 -1.75
C ALA A 199 -11.94 12.90 -0.97
N GLU A 200 -11.92 12.36 0.24
CA GLU A 200 -10.72 12.26 1.08
C GLU A 200 -10.15 10.84 0.99
N THR A 201 -8.83 10.73 0.87
CA THR A 201 -8.14 9.44 0.75
C THR A 201 -7.33 9.16 2.02
N PHE A 202 -7.47 7.95 2.56
CA PHE A 202 -6.79 7.49 3.76
C PHE A 202 -6.02 6.20 3.47
N GLU A 203 -4.73 6.17 3.82
CA GLU A 203 -3.97 4.91 3.83
C GLU A 203 -4.44 4.07 5.03
N ILE A 204 -4.94 2.88 4.77
CA ILE A 204 -5.55 1.99 5.78
C ILE A 204 -4.78 0.67 5.94
N GLY A 205 -3.63 0.54 5.29
CA GLY A 205 -2.73 -0.60 5.42
C GLY A 205 -2.21 -1.10 4.08
N TYR A 206 -2.02 -2.41 4.00
CA TYR A 206 -1.43 -3.10 2.87
C TYR A 206 -2.24 -4.34 2.48
N ASP A 207 -2.15 -4.71 1.21
CA ASP A 207 -3.02 -5.73 0.65
C ASP A 207 -2.38 -6.50 -0.51
N CYS A 208 -2.80 -7.74 -0.69
CA CYS A 208 -2.29 -8.60 -1.74
C CYS A 208 -3.36 -8.80 -2.82
N ASP A 209 -3.27 -8.04 -3.91
CA ASP A 209 -4.17 -8.21 -5.05
C ASP A 209 -4.14 -9.65 -5.56
N HIS A 210 -2.95 -10.23 -5.75
CA HIS A 210 -2.81 -11.59 -6.27
C HIS A 210 -3.59 -12.66 -5.45
N CYS A 211 -3.55 -12.60 -4.11
CA CYS A 211 -4.32 -13.52 -3.27
C CYS A 211 -5.80 -13.20 -3.26
N ARG A 212 -6.19 -11.92 -3.29
CA ARG A 212 -7.61 -11.54 -3.35
C ARG A 212 -8.26 -12.03 -4.65
N TRP A 213 -7.60 -11.87 -5.80
CA TRP A 213 -8.12 -12.31 -7.10
C TRP A 213 -8.32 -13.83 -7.20
N LYS A 214 -7.50 -14.64 -6.51
CA LYS A 214 -7.67 -16.10 -6.48
C LYS A 214 -8.86 -16.55 -5.63
N ASN A 215 -9.26 -15.77 -4.64
CA ASN A 215 -10.37 -16.10 -3.75
C ASN A 215 -11.73 -15.59 -4.28
N GLU A 216 -11.74 -14.80 -5.36
CA GLU A 216 -12.94 -14.29 -6.03
C GLU A 216 -13.40 -15.16 -7.21
N LYS A 217 -12.67 -16.25 -7.53
CA LYS A 217 -13.06 -17.30 -8.49
C LYS A 217 -13.53 -18.54 -7.75
#